data_AF-A0A6P2DMZ8-F1
#
_entry.id   AF-A0A6P2DMZ8-F1
#
_cell.length_a   1.000
_cell.length_b   1.000
_cell.length_c   1.000
_cell.angle_alpha   90.00
_cell.angle_beta   90.00
_cell.angle_gamma   90.00
#
_symmetry.space_group_name_H-M   'P 1'
#
loop_
_entity.id
_entity.type
_entity.pdbx_description
1 polymer ?
#
loop_
_entity_poly.entity_id
_entity_poly.type
_entity_poly.pdbx_seq_one_letter_code
_entity_poly.pdbx_strand_id
1 'polypeptide(L)'
;MLVLTRRPGESIIIAGDIKITVVNVGPGRVKLGIEAPPHVRVDRQEIHDKIEQSADVLAAVGGEVGMDSQNTMISSGPDTTTISTAPVGVPQVAPATVPPLGKLSKYRLPRKPR
;
A
#
# COMPACT_ATOMS: atom_id res chain seq x y z
N MET A 1 3.29 -6.27 29.97
CA MET A 1 3.46 -7.32 28.93
C MET A 1 2.80 -8.60 29.41
N LEU A 2 1.90 -9.21 28.63
CA LEU A 2 1.31 -10.51 28.90
C LEU A 2 1.94 -11.56 27.98
N VAL A 3 2.40 -12.69 28.53
CA VAL A 3 3.09 -13.74 27.77
C VAL A 3 2.24 -15.01 27.80
N LEU A 4 1.91 -15.52 26.61
CA LEU A 4 1.12 -16.74 26.43
C LEU A 4 1.84 -17.67 25.46
N THR A 5 1.98 -18.93 25.84
CA THR A 5 2.47 -19.98 24.93
C THR A 5 1.29 -20.61 24.23
N ARG A 6 1.31 -20.62 22.89
CA ARG A 6 0.28 -21.23 22.04
C ARG A 6 0.91 -22.19 21.05
N ARG A 7 0.18 -23.25 20.71
CA ARG A 7 0.52 -24.18 19.63
C ARG A 7 -0.02 -23.68 18.28
N PRO A 8 0.53 -24.14 17.14
CA PRO A 8 -0.08 -23.87 15.84
C PRO A 8 -1.54 -24.37 15.82
N GLY A 9 -2.44 -23.52 15.33
CA GLY A 9 -3.89 -23.74 15.33
C GLY A 9 -4.62 -23.13 16.52
N GLU A 10 -3.92 -22.71 17.57
CA GLU A 10 -4.55 -22.03 18.71
C GLU A 10 -4.66 -20.52 18.48
N SER A 11 -5.67 -19.91 19.10
CA SER A 11 -5.96 -18.48 18.98
C SER A 11 -6.05 -17.76 20.34
N ILE A 12 -5.75 -16.46 20.31
CA ILE A 12 -5.87 -15.52 21.42
C ILE A 12 -6.89 -14.46 21.00
N ILE A 13 -7.81 -14.11 21.89
CA ILE A 13 -8.81 -13.07 21.65
C ILE A 13 -8.50 -11.87 22.54
N ILE A 14 -8.42 -10.69 21.95
CA ILE A 14 -8.19 -9.40 22.62
C ILE A 14 -9.42 -8.54 22.41
N ALA A 15 -9.95 -7.96 23.50
CA ALA A 15 -11.12 -7.08 23.49
C ALA A 15 -12.38 -7.68 22.81
N GLY A 16 -12.48 -9.01 22.71
CA GLY A 16 -13.61 -9.70 22.05
C GLY A 16 -13.58 -9.67 20.53
N ASP A 17 -13.02 -8.63 19.93
CA ASP A 17 -13.11 -8.38 18.48
C ASP A 17 -11.82 -8.72 17.71
N ILE A 18 -10.67 -8.77 18.38
CA ILE A 18 -9.38 -9.04 17.75
C ILE A 18 -8.99 -10.49 18.03
N LYS A 19 -8.82 -11.30 16.98
CA LYS A 19 -8.40 -12.69 17.06
C LYS A 19 -7.03 -12.88 16.43
N ILE A 20 -6.06 -13.32 17.24
CA ILE A 20 -4.71 -13.67 16.80
C ILE A 20 -4.61 -15.19 16.77
N THR A 21 -4.34 -15.76 15.60
CA THR A 21 -4.20 -17.21 15.40
C THR A 21 -2.77 -17.55 15.03
N VAL A 22 -2.18 -18.54 15.69
CA VAL A 22 -0.87 -19.06 15.29
C VAL A 22 -1.07 -20.00 14.10
N VAL A 23 -0.74 -19.56 12.90
CA VAL A 23 -0.96 -20.35 11.68
C VAL A 23 0.08 -21.44 11.54
N ASN A 24 1.35 -21.11 11.76
CA ASN A 24 2.45 -22.07 11.70
C ASN A 24 3.66 -21.55 12.45
N VAL A 25 4.45 -22.45 13.04
CA VAL A 25 5.70 -22.15 13.74
C VAL A 25 6.83 -22.80 12.95
N GLY A 26 7.71 -21.98 12.39
CA GLY A 26 8.94 -22.42 11.75
C GLY A 26 10.17 -22.13 12.62
N PRO A 27 11.38 -22.54 12.17
CA PRO A 27 12.61 -22.20 12.86
C PRO A 27 12.87 -20.69 12.77
N GLY A 28 12.79 -20.00 13.90
CA GLY A 28 13.05 -18.56 14.02
C GLY A 28 11.99 -17.64 13.42
N ARG A 29 10.91 -18.16 12.84
CA ARG A 29 9.80 -17.36 12.28
C ARG A 29 8.46 -17.99 12.60
N VAL A 30 7.48 -17.15 12.91
CA VAL A 30 6.11 -17.57 13.21
C VAL A 30 5.17 -16.89 12.23
N LYS A 31 4.23 -17.65 11.67
CA LYS A 31 3.12 -17.11 10.89
C LYS A 31 1.96 -16.84 11.83
N LEU A 32 1.60 -15.57 11.96
CA LEU A 32 0.45 -15.12 12.73
C LEU A 32 -0.64 -14.66 11.76
N GLY A 33 -1.86 -15.16 11.97
CA GLY A 33 -3.06 -14.62 11.36
C GLY A 33 -3.69 -13.65 12.35
N ILE A 34 -3.96 -12.42 11.92
CA ILE A 34 -4.62 -11.41 12.74
C ILE A 34 -5.93 -11.08 12.06
N GLU A 35 -7.03 -11.36 12.74
CA GLU A 35 -8.38 -10.97 12.33
C GLU A 35 -8.80 -9.85 13.27
N ALA A 36 -9.02 -8.66 12.72
CA ALA A 36 -9.42 -7.48 13.46
C ALA A 36 -10.52 -6.74 12.68
N PRO A 37 -11.43 -6.05 13.35
CA PRO A 37 -12.46 -5.26 12.71
C PRO A 37 -11.86 -4.03 11.99
N PRO A 38 -12.57 -3.43 11.01
CA PRO A 38 -12.01 -2.39 10.12
C PRO A 38 -11.63 -1.08 10.83
N HIS A 39 -12.12 -0.87 12.06
CA HIS A 39 -11.76 0.30 12.85
C HIS A 39 -10.39 0.17 13.54
N VAL A 40 -9.85 -1.05 13.66
CA VAL A 40 -8.53 -1.31 14.25
C VAL A 40 -7.50 -1.44 13.14
N ARG A 41 -6.51 -0.55 13.11
CA ARG A 41 -5.36 -0.68 12.20
C ARG A 41 -4.39 -1.75 12.72
N VAL A 42 -3.90 -2.59 11.81
CA VAL A 42 -2.94 -3.65 12.09
C VAL A 42 -1.73 -3.43 11.21
N ASP A 43 -0.69 -2.84 11.78
CA ASP A 43 0.56 -2.56 11.11
C ASP A 43 1.69 -3.43 11.65
N ARG A 44 2.75 -3.58 10.85
CA ARG A 44 4.01 -4.12 11.37
C ARG A 44 4.73 -3.01 12.13
N GLN A 45 5.43 -3.36 13.20
CA GLN A 45 6.09 -2.40 14.07
C GLN A 45 6.98 -1.42 13.27
N GLU A 46 7.78 -1.93 12.33
CA GLU A 46 8.69 -1.10 11.54
C GLU A 46 7.99 -0.11 10.59
N ILE A 47 6.72 -0.36 10.28
CA ILE A 47 5.89 0.54 9.47
C ILE A 47 5.21 1.56 10.37
N HIS A 48 4.74 1.12 11.53
CA HIS A 48 4.13 1.99 12.54
C HIS A 48 5.08 3.12 12.97
N ASP A 49 6.31 2.77 13.35
CA ASP A 49 7.32 3.73 13.81
C ASP A 49 7.62 4.81 12.76
N LYS A 50 7.62 4.45 11.47
CA LYS A 50 7.84 5.40 10.37
C LYS A 50 6.67 6.35 10.18
N ILE A 51 5.45 5.83 10.31
CA ILE A 51 4.24 6.65 10.16
C ILE A 51 4.19 7.67 11.31
N GLU A 52 4.46 7.26 12.54
CA GLU A 52 4.49 8.18 13.69
C GLU A 52 5.52 9.30 13.51
N GLN A 53 6.75 8.95 13.11
CA GLN A 53 7.80 9.94 12.84
C GLN A 53 7.41 10.92 11.73
N SER A 54 6.77 10.44 10.66
CA SER A 54 6.32 11.31 9.57
C SER A 54 5.13 12.20 9.98
N ALA A 55 4.24 11.70 10.84
CA ALA A 55 3.11 12.46 11.36
C ALA A 55 3.58 13.59 12.30
N ASP A 56 4.56 13.33 13.17
CA ASP A 56 5.14 14.34 14.04
C ASP A 56 5.83 15.47 13.24
N VAL A 57 6.56 15.13 12.17
CA VAL A 57 7.19 16.13 11.30
C VAL A 57 6.14 16.97 10.57
N LEU A 58 5.06 16.37 10.07
CA LEU A 58 3.96 17.10 9.42
C LEU A 58 3.19 18.00 10.42
N ALA A 59 2.99 17.53 11.66
CA ALA A 59 2.38 18.34 12.71
C ALA A 59 3.27 19.53 13.12
N ALA A 60 4.59 19.36 13.10
CA ALA A 60 5.54 20.44 13.39
C ALA A 60 5.67 21.48 12.26
N VAL A 61 5.45 21.08 11.00
CA VAL A 61 5.58 21.97 9.82
C VAL A 61 4.25 22.69 9.48
N GLY A 62 3.11 22.25 10.01
CA GLY A 62 1.79 22.87 9.77
C GLY A 62 1.54 24.21 10.49
N GLY A 63 2.58 24.83 11.06
CA GLY A 63 2.47 25.96 11.98
C GLY A 63 2.78 27.35 11.43
N GLU A 64 2.91 27.59 10.12
CA GLU A 64 3.00 28.96 9.59
C GLU A 64 2.81 29.04 8.06
N VAL A 65 1.55 29.11 7.63
CA VAL A 65 1.19 29.87 6.42
C VAL A 65 0.41 31.08 6.92
N GLY A 66 1.16 32.08 7.37
CA GLY A 66 0.66 33.42 7.58
C GLY A 66 0.21 34.00 6.26
N MET A 67 -1.01 34.51 6.24
CA MET A 67 -1.65 35.12 5.09
C MET A 67 -1.23 36.59 5.01
N ASP A 68 -0.09 36.90 4.39
CA ASP A 68 0.30 38.27 4.06
C ASP A 68 -0.43 38.75 2.80
N SER A 69 -1.70 39.11 3.04
CA SER A 69 -2.37 40.15 2.28
C SER A 69 -1.52 41.42 2.41
N GLN A 70 -0.86 41.89 1.35
CA GLN A 70 -0.79 43.30 0.90
C GLN A 70 0.06 43.44 -0.38
N ASN A 71 -0.63 43.78 -1.47
CA ASN A 71 -0.19 44.66 -2.56
C ASN A 71 0.76 44.12 -3.65
N THR A 72 0.30 44.13 -4.91
CA THR A 72 0.94 44.93 -5.99
C THR A 72 -0.05 45.12 -7.15
N MET A 73 -0.51 46.36 -7.27
CA MET A 73 -0.99 47.06 -8.48
C MET A 73 -1.09 46.26 -9.79
N ILE A 74 -2.32 45.97 -10.23
CA ILE A 74 -2.65 45.74 -11.65
C ILE A 74 -3.00 47.08 -12.31
N SER A 75 -2.01 47.63 -12.99
CA SER A 75 -2.12 48.78 -13.89
C SER A 75 -2.49 48.30 -15.30
N SER A 76 -3.59 48.86 -15.82
CA SER A 76 -3.99 49.07 -17.22
C SER A 76 -3.23 48.38 -18.36
N GLY A 77 -3.98 47.65 -19.19
CA GLY A 77 -3.64 47.37 -20.60
C GLY A 77 -4.37 46.13 -21.17
N PRO A 78 -5.27 46.27 -22.15
CA PRO A 78 -5.93 45.13 -22.78
C PRO A 78 -5.20 44.73 -24.05
N ASP A 79 -4.33 43.72 -23.98
CA ASP A 79 -3.81 43.07 -25.18
C ASP A 79 -4.17 41.58 -25.15
N THR A 80 -5.21 41.29 -25.94
CA THR A 80 -5.64 39.94 -26.28
C THR A 80 -4.59 39.34 -27.21
N THR A 81 -3.77 38.40 -26.72
CA THR A 81 -2.98 37.54 -27.59
C THR A 81 -3.32 36.07 -27.31
N THR A 82 -4.18 35.57 -28.18
CA THR A 82 -4.46 34.18 -28.52
C THR A 82 -3.28 33.23 -28.24
N ILE A 83 -3.40 32.39 -27.22
CA ILE A 83 -2.58 31.17 -27.12
C ILE A 83 -3.45 30.02 -27.61
N SER A 84 -3.32 29.79 -28.91
CA SER A 84 -3.87 28.63 -29.61
C SER A 84 -3.37 27.36 -28.94
N THR A 85 -4.28 26.66 -28.28
CA THR A 85 -4.11 25.30 -27.77
C THR A 85 -3.77 24.36 -28.93
N ALA A 86 -2.48 24.02 -29.08
CA ALA A 86 -2.11 22.80 -29.78
C ALA A 86 -2.46 21.62 -28.85
N PRO A 87 -3.23 20.60 -29.30
CA PRO A 87 -3.46 19.41 -28.48
C PRO A 87 -2.14 18.66 -28.35
N VAL A 88 -1.57 18.69 -27.13
CA VAL A 88 -0.49 17.78 -26.75
C VAL A 88 -1.05 16.37 -26.90
N GLY A 89 -0.49 15.64 -27.86
CA GLY A 89 -0.85 14.26 -28.15
C GLY A 89 -0.75 13.42 -26.89
N VAL A 90 -1.86 12.74 -26.58
CA VAL A 90 -1.85 11.62 -25.65
C VAL A 90 -0.81 10.62 -26.16
N PRO A 91 0.20 10.24 -25.38
CA PRO A 91 1.02 9.09 -25.74
C PRO A 91 0.11 7.86 -25.71
N GLN A 92 -0.21 7.35 -26.89
CA GLN A 92 -0.92 6.10 -27.08
C GLN A 92 -0.08 4.98 -26.47
N VAL A 93 -0.41 4.58 -25.24
CA VAL A 93 0.20 3.41 -24.60
C VAL A 93 -0.28 2.19 -25.38
N ALA A 94 0.64 1.56 -26.11
CA ALA A 94 0.39 0.33 -26.85
C ALA A 94 -0.17 -0.75 -25.91
N PRO A 95 -1.25 -1.46 -26.27
CA PRO A 95 -1.69 -2.59 -25.47
C PRO A 95 -0.61 -3.66 -25.54
N ALA A 96 -0.13 -4.08 -24.37
CA ALA A 96 0.79 -5.19 -24.24
C ALA A 96 0.21 -6.42 -24.94
N THR A 97 0.86 -6.84 -26.03
CA THR A 97 0.63 -8.12 -26.68
C THR A 97 0.86 -9.21 -25.65
N VAL A 98 -0.23 -9.78 -25.12
CA VAL A 98 -0.20 -10.99 -24.30
C VAL A 98 0.33 -12.12 -25.19
N PRO A 99 1.49 -12.73 -24.88
CA PRO A 99 1.95 -13.87 -25.65
C PRO A 99 0.97 -15.05 -25.45
N PRO A 100 0.55 -15.75 -26.51
CA PRO A 100 -0.33 -16.90 -26.36
C PRO A 100 0.39 -18.01 -25.59
N LEU A 101 -0.31 -18.59 -24.61
CA LEU A 101 0.13 -19.76 -23.86
C LEU A 101 0.47 -20.89 -24.85
N GLY A 102 1.77 -21.16 -25.00
CA GLY A 102 2.26 -22.31 -25.78
C GLY A 102 1.70 -23.59 -25.20
N LYS A 103 1.05 -24.40 -26.04
CA LYS A 103 0.48 -25.70 -25.67
C LYS A 103 1.57 -26.61 -25.11
N LEU A 104 1.51 -26.92 -23.80
CA LEU A 104 2.24 -28.03 -23.20
C LEU A 104 1.62 -29.34 -23.67
N SER A 105 2.07 -29.84 -24.82
CA SER A 105 1.80 -31.21 -25.25
C SER A 105 3.12 -31.91 -25.51
N LYS A 106 3.52 -32.76 -24.55
CA LYS A 106 4.32 -33.99 -24.70
C LYS A 106 5.08 -34.33 -23.41
N TYR A 107 4.36 -34.68 -22.34
CA TYR A 107 4.91 -35.61 -21.33
C TYR A 107 4.19 -36.94 -21.48
N ARG A 108 4.79 -37.83 -22.27
CA ARG A 108 4.40 -39.22 -22.40
C ARG A 108 4.94 -39.94 -21.16
N LEU A 109 4.06 -40.32 -20.24
CA LEU A 109 4.41 -41.11 -19.07
C LEU A 109 5.10 -42.43 -19.51
N PRO A 110 6.23 -42.82 -18.89
CA PRO A 110 6.83 -44.11 -19.16
C PRO A 110 5.92 -45.23 -18.64
N ARG A 111 5.58 -46.18 -19.50
CA ARG A 111 4.88 -47.41 -19.08
C ARG A 111 5.83 -48.23 -18.21
N LYS A 112 5.40 -48.55 -16.99
CA LYS A 112 6.11 -49.51 -16.12
C LYS A 112 6.14 -50.89 -16.79
N PRO A 113 7.29 -51.60 -16.80
CA PRO A 113 7.30 -53.03 -17.06
C PRO A 113 6.76 -53.79 -15.84
N ARG A 114 6.15 -54.96 -16.10
CA ARG A 114 5.76 -55.95 -15.08
C ARG A 114 6.96 -56.80 -14.68
#